data_AF-A0A2E1PAE5-F1
#
_entry.id   AF-A0A2E1PAE5-F1
#
_cell.length_a   1.000
_cell.length_b   1.000
_cell.length_c   1.000
_cell.angle_alpha   90.00
_cell.angle_beta   90.00
_cell.angle_gamma   90.00
#
_symmetry.space_group_name_H-M   'P 1'
#
loop_
_entity.id
_entity.type
_entity.pdbx_description
1 polymer ?
#
loop_
_entity_poly.entity_id
_entity_poly.type
_entity_poly.pdbx_seq_one_letter_code
_entity_poly.pdbx_strand_id
1 'polypeptide(L)'
;MKNPFIYNINLVVILSFFLQSSFSQDILDLKERASVIKEIQKDRIENLLPQLMEETGIDMWIIIAREYNEDPIIKTFLPPTWLNAR
;
A
#
# COMPACT_ATOMS: atom_id res chain seq x y z
N MET A 1 -12.30 17.06 51.35
CA MET A 1 -13.47 17.12 50.45
C MET A 1 -12.97 17.24 49.03
N LYS A 2 -13.25 16.28 48.14
CA LYS A 2 -12.78 16.35 46.74
C LYS A 2 -13.55 17.46 46.02
N ASN A 3 -12.84 18.32 45.30
CA ASN A 3 -13.42 19.52 44.67
C ASN A 3 -14.30 19.10 43.47
N PRO A 4 -15.61 19.44 43.46
CA PRO A 4 -16.55 19.04 42.40
C PRO A 4 -16.14 19.56 41.00
N PHE A 5 -15.38 20.66 40.92
CA PHE A 5 -14.83 21.15 39.65
C PHE A 5 -13.88 20.16 38.97
N ILE A 6 -13.11 19.40 39.76
CA ILE A 6 -12.16 18.41 39.24
C ILE A 6 -12.90 17.22 38.61
N TYR A 7 -14.06 16.84 39.14
CA TYR A 7 -14.87 15.76 38.56
C TYR A 7 -15.45 16.14 37.20
N ASN A 8 -15.93 17.37 37.06
CA ASN A 8 -16.44 17.88 35.79
C ASN A 8 -15.33 17.94 34.72
N ILE A 9 -14.12 18.37 35.10
CA ILE A 9 -12.96 18.35 34.20
C ILE A 9 -12.63 16.91 33.74
N ASN A 10 -12.59 15.95 34.67
CA ASN A 10 -12.29 14.56 34.33
C ASN A 10 -13.38 13.94 33.44
N LEU A 11 -14.64 14.28 33.69
CA LEU A 11 -15.78 13.84 32.87
C LEU A 11 -15.67 14.36 31.43
N VAL A 12 -15.34 15.64 31.26
CA VAL A 12 -15.15 16.26 29.94
C VAL A 12 -13.97 15.63 29.20
N VAL A 13 -12.86 15.36 29.90
CA VAL A 13 -11.68 14.70 29.32
C VAL A 13 -12.02 13.27 28.87
N ILE A 14 -12.74 12.50 29.69
CA ILE A 14 -13.18 11.14 29.33
C ILE A 14 -14.11 11.17 28.11
N LEU A 15 -15.08 12.09 28.08
CA LEU A 15 -16.02 12.22 26.97
C LEU A 15 -15.30 12.59 25.66
N SER A 16 -14.29 13.45 25.75
CA SER A 16 -13.46 13.86 24.61
C SER A 16 -12.65 12.70 24.03
N PHE A 17 -12.25 11.74 24.88
CA PHE A 17 -11.56 10.53 24.45
C PHE A 17 -12.50 9.53 23.75
N PHE A 18 -13.76 9.45 24.18
CA PHE A 18 -14.80 8.63 23.53
C PHE A 18 -15.25 9.18 22.16
N LEU A 19 -15.11 10.48 21.93
CA LEU A 19 -15.48 11.13 20.66
C LEU A 19 -14.41 11.03 19.57
N GLN A 20 -13.26 10.40 19.84
CA GLN A 20 -12.29 10.05 18.82
C GLN A 20 -12.84 8.90 17.98
N SER A 21 -13.76 9.23 17.08
CA SER A 21 -14.25 8.33 16.05
C SER A 21 -13.04 7.80 15.27
N SER A 22 -12.90 6.48 15.21
CA SER A 22 -11.86 5.82 14.44
C SER A 22 -12.11 6.07 12.96
N PHE A 23 -11.57 7.16 12.41
CA PHE A 23 -11.47 7.36 10.98
C PHE A 23 -10.49 6.31 10.44
N SER A 24 -11.02 5.13 10.12
CA SER A 24 -10.28 4.16 9.31
C SER A 24 -10.17 4.72 7.90
N GLN A 25 -9.03 4.51 7.26
CA GLN A 25 -8.92 4.70 5.81
C GLN A 25 -9.88 3.71 5.14
N ASP A 26 -10.70 4.19 4.21
CA ASP A 26 -11.55 3.31 3.42
C ASP A 26 -10.68 2.47 2.48
N ILE A 27 -10.74 1.16 2.70
CA ILE A 27 -10.13 0.13 1.89
C ILE A 27 -10.69 0.19 0.46
N LEU A 28 -10.00 0.72 -0.56
CA LEU A 28 -10.44 0.57 -1.98
C LEU A 28 -10.92 -0.87 -2.26
N ASP A 29 -11.88 -1.04 -3.17
CA ASP A 29 -12.31 -2.39 -3.54
C ASP A 29 -11.19 -3.15 -4.29
N LEU A 30 -11.34 -4.47 -4.45
CA LEU A 30 -10.29 -5.27 -5.11
C LEU A 30 -10.02 -4.86 -6.57
N LYS A 31 -11.02 -4.33 -7.28
CA LYS A 31 -10.93 -3.95 -8.69
C LYS A 31 -10.24 -2.60 -8.85
N GLU A 32 -10.55 -1.65 -7.98
CA GLU A 32 -9.91 -0.35 -7.88
C GLU A 32 -8.45 -0.51 -7.48
N ARG A 33 -8.16 -1.37 -6.48
CA ARG A 33 -6.77 -1.71 -6.14
C ARG A 33 -6.02 -2.31 -7.33
N ALA A 34 -6.62 -3.20 -8.09
CA ALA A 34 -5.98 -3.77 -9.28
C ALA A 34 -5.68 -2.69 -10.34
N SER A 35 -6.57 -1.71 -10.48
CA SER A 35 -6.36 -0.57 -11.38
C SER A 35 -5.19 0.30 -10.94
N VAL A 36 -5.10 0.62 -9.65
CA VAL A 36 -3.98 1.38 -9.06
C VAL A 36 -2.66 0.63 -9.20
N ILE A 37 -2.63 -0.67 -8.91
CA ILE A 37 -1.40 -1.48 -9.06
C ILE A 37 -0.95 -1.50 -10.53
N LYS A 38 -1.89 -1.61 -11.47
CA LYS A 38 -1.58 -1.59 -12.91
C LYS A 38 -0.95 -0.26 -13.33
N GLU A 39 -1.47 0.85 -12.82
CA GLU A 39 -0.93 2.19 -13.12
C GLU A 39 0.49 2.35 -12.55
N ILE A 40 0.72 1.95 -11.31
CA ILE A 40 2.04 1.98 -10.68
C ILE A 40 3.03 1.07 -11.42
N GLN A 41 2.61 -0.13 -11.80
CA GLN A 41 3.44 -1.07 -12.55
C GLN A 41 3.84 -0.48 -13.91
N LYS A 42 2.90 0.16 -14.62
CA LYS A 42 3.17 0.84 -15.88
C LYS A 42 4.19 1.96 -15.70
N ASP A 43 3.98 2.84 -14.73
CA ASP A 43 4.89 3.95 -14.44
C ASP A 43 6.31 3.46 -14.11
N ARG A 44 6.44 2.40 -13.33
CA ARG A 44 7.74 1.80 -13.02
C ARG A 44 8.46 1.26 -14.24
N ILE A 45 7.74 0.64 -15.17
CA ILE A 45 8.34 0.06 -16.38
C ILE A 45 8.70 1.14 -17.39
N GLU A 46 7.85 2.16 -17.54
CA GLU A 46 8.03 3.21 -18.55
C GLU A 46 8.98 4.33 -18.11
N ASN A 47 9.06 4.62 -16.81
CA ASN A 47 9.82 5.76 -16.29
C ASN A 47 10.98 5.35 -15.37
N LEU A 48 10.71 4.53 -14.35
CA LEU A 48 11.73 4.19 -13.34
C LEU A 48 12.79 3.22 -13.88
N LEU A 49 12.38 2.13 -14.52
CA LEU A 49 13.30 1.11 -15.00
C LEU A 49 14.32 1.66 -16.00
N PRO A 50 13.95 2.46 -17.02
CA PRO A 50 14.92 3.08 -17.92
C PRO A 50 15.94 3.97 -17.21
N GLN A 51 15.50 4.76 -16.23
CA GLN A 51 16.40 5.61 -15.44
C GLN A 51 17.42 4.77 -14.66
N LEU A 52 16.97 3.70 -14.01
CA LEU A 52 17.86 2.80 -13.28
C LEU A 52 18.84 2.07 -14.22
N MET A 53 18.39 1.66 -15.40
CA MET A 53 19.24 1.05 -16.42
C MET A 53 20.36 2.00 -16.87
N GLU A 54 20.02 3.26 -17.11
CA GLU A 54 20.99 4.31 -17.47
C GLU A 54 21.99 4.58 -16.34
N GLU A 55 21.50 4.78 -15.10
CA GLU A 55 22.33 5.06 -13.93
C GLU A 55 23.32 3.92 -13.62
N THR A 56 22.94 2.67 -13.90
CA THR A 56 23.75 1.49 -13.61
C THR A 56 24.58 1.00 -14.80
N GLY A 57 24.37 1.55 -16.00
CA GLY A 57 25.00 1.07 -17.23
C GLY A 57 24.57 -0.36 -17.61
N ILE A 58 23.34 -0.75 -17.27
CA ILE A 58 22.78 -2.08 -17.59
C ILE A 58 21.87 -1.97 -18.81
N ASP A 59 22.28 -2.59 -19.92
CA ASP A 59 21.53 -2.53 -21.18
C ASP A 59 20.37 -3.54 -21.27
N MET A 60 20.35 -4.56 -20.40
CA MET A 60 19.36 -5.63 -20.42
C MET A 60 19.08 -6.20 -19.04
N TRP A 61 17.81 -6.49 -18.79
CA TRP A 61 17.35 -7.27 -17.64
C TRP A 61 16.84 -8.64 -18.07
N ILE A 62 17.18 -9.67 -17.30
CA ILE A 62 16.68 -11.03 -17.48
C ILE A 62 15.97 -11.43 -16.19
N ILE A 63 14.67 -11.74 -16.31
CA ILE A 63 13.91 -12.32 -15.20
C ILE A 63 13.83 -13.82 -15.42
N ILE A 64 14.42 -14.59 -14.50
CA ILE A 64 14.38 -16.05 -14.54
C ILE A 64 13.19 -16.51 -13.69
N ALA A 65 12.09 -16.88 -14.34
CA ALA A 65 10.90 -17.39 -13.68
C ALA A 65 10.80 -18.92 -13.79
N ARG A 66 10.15 -19.55 -12.79
CA ARG A 66 9.78 -20.97 -12.80
C ARG A 66 8.27 -21.10 -13.00
N GLU A 67 7.84 -22.12 -13.73
CA GLU A 67 6.43 -22.35 -14.10
C GLU A 67 5.48 -22.58 -12.90
N TYR A 68 5.98 -23.09 -11.77
CA TYR A 68 5.15 -23.45 -10.60
C TYR A 68 5.65 -22.90 -9.26
N ASN A 69 6.70 -22.07 -9.28
CA ASN A 69 7.21 -21.38 -8.10
C ASN A 69 7.74 -20.02 -8.53
N GLU A 70 6.77 -19.21 -8.97
CA GLU A 70 6.99 -17.86 -9.45
C GLU A 70 7.82 -17.08 -8.43
N ASP A 71 8.97 -16.59 -8.90
CA ASP A 71 9.87 -15.78 -8.10
C ASP A 71 9.11 -14.55 -7.56
N PRO A 72 9.32 -14.10 -6.31
CA PRO A 72 8.66 -12.90 -5.80
C PRO A 72 8.82 -11.68 -6.72
N ILE A 73 9.89 -11.62 -7.52
CA ILE A 73 10.11 -10.59 -8.54
C ILE A 73 9.07 -10.69 -9.66
N ILE A 74 8.80 -11.88 -10.23
CA ILE A 74 7.91 -11.98 -11.41
C ILE A 74 6.49 -11.51 -11.08
N LYS A 75 6.00 -11.76 -9.86
CA LYS A 75 4.68 -11.28 -9.38
C LYS A 75 4.54 -9.75 -9.50
N THR A 76 5.64 -9.00 -9.40
CA THR A 76 5.63 -7.54 -9.54
C THR A 76 5.55 -7.04 -10.99
N PHE A 77 5.72 -7.94 -11.97
CA PHE A 77 5.61 -7.69 -13.40
C PHE A 77 4.34 -8.30 -14.03
N LEU A 78 3.63 -9.17 -13.29
CA LEU A 78 2.39 -9.75 -13.78
C LEU A 78 1.21 -8.78 -13.66
N PRO A 79 0.23 -8.86 -14.58
CA PRO A 79 -1.01 -8.10 -14.44
C PRO A 79 -1.70 -8.40 -13.10
N PRO A 80 -2.16 -7.37 -12.35
CA PRO A 80 -2.76 -7.56 -11.03
C PRO A 80 -4.09 -8.31 -11.05
N THR A 81 -4.65 -8.57 -12.23
CA THR A 81 -5.86 -9.36 -12.45
C THR A 81 -5.59 -10.84 -12.71
N TRP A 82 -4.33 -11.28 -12.84
CA TRP A 82 -4.00 -12.70 -13.02
C TRP A 82 -4.22 -13.50 -11.73
N LEU A 83 -4.79 -14.69 -11.88
CA LEU A 83 -5.15 -15.58 -10.77
C LEU A 83 -3.96 -15.97 -9.89
N ASN A 84 -2.76 -16.08 -10.49
CA ASN A 84 -1.52 -16.46 -9.80
C ASN A 84 -0.67 -15.26 -9.35
N ALA A 85 -1.12 -14.02 -9.59
CA ALA A 85 -0.40 -12.80 -9.21
C ALA A 85 -0.48 -12.48 -7.70
N ARG A 86 -1.03 -13.38 -6.88
CA ARG A 86 -1.11 -13.27 -5.42
C ARG A 86 -0.45 -14.47 -4.76
#